data_AF-A0A948XBY4-F1
#
_entry.id   AF-A0A948XBY4-F1
#
_cell.length_a   1.000
_cell.length_b   1.000
_cell.length_c   1.000
_cell.angle_alpha   90.00
_cell.angle_beta   90.00
_cell.angle_gamma   90.00
#
_symmetry.space_group_name_H-M   'P 1'
#
loop_
_entity.id
_entity.type
_entity.pdbx_description
1 polymer ?
#
loop_
_entity_poly.entity_id
_entity_poly.type
_entity_poly.pdbx_seq_one_letter_code
_entity_poly.pdbx_strand_id
1 'polypeptide(L)'
;GEALCFVHKDYIEEGVIKADKVRARAGCGLNFNILGILQRGEAVDILEEDGDWLRITPPEGSAGWIKKDYLRQLPFPPPKKRIEAQGVIDDLGKIVNRQGTHKLIENKIARRKILYYLKSANADLSRYVYQKVRIIGELEDLEDSPYPVINVEQIIRAGQ
;
A
#
# COMPACT_ATOMS: atom_id res chain seq x y z
N GLY A 1 -16.65 -0.63 22.90
CA GLY A 1 -15.40 -0.87 22.18
C GLY A 1 -14.92 0.48 21.75
N GLU A 2 -13.71 0.84 22.14
CA GLU A 2 -13.10 2.10 21.72
C GLU A 2 -12.87 2.05 20.20
N ALA A 3 -13.11 3.17 19.53
CA ALA A 3 -12.70 3.29 18.14
C ALA A 3 -11.17 3.24 18.10
N LEU A 4 -10.62 2.58 17.08
CA LEU A 4 -9.17 2.49 16.88
C LEU A 4 -8.83 3.17 15.55
N CYS A 5 -7.69 3.84 15.52
CA CYS A 5 -7.19 4.55 14.34
C CYS A 5 -5.83 4.00 13.93
N PHE A 6 -5.58 4.03 12.64
CA PHE A 6 -4.33 3.53 12.04
C PHE A 6 -3.69 4.61 11.18
N VAL A 7 -2.38 4.68 11.25
CA VAL A 7 -1.53 5.67 10.57
C VAL A 7 -0.26 4.99 10.07
N HIS A 8 0.25 5.43 8.93
CA HIS A 8 1.44 4.82 8.34
C HIS A 8 2.70 5.23 9.13
N LYS A 9 3.57 4.26 9.43
CA LYS A 9 4.77 4.44 10.27
C LYS A 9 5.71 5.50 9.71
N ASP A 10 5.84 5.59 8.38
CA ASP A 10 6.72 6.57 7.73
C ASP A 10 6.43 8.02 8.06
N TYR A 11 5.26 8.35 8.60
CA TYR A 11 4.87 9.72 8.94
C TYR A 11 4.96 10.05 10.43
N ILE A 12 5.46 9.11 11.24
CA ILE A 12 5.51 9.23 12.70
C ILE A 12 6.92 8.91 13.19
N GLU A 13 7.40 9.71 14.13
CA GLU A 13 8.67 9.51 14.80
C GLU A 13 8.47 9.81 16.28
N GLU A 14 8.77 8.82 17.13
CA GLU A 14 8.63 8.94 18.60
C GLU A 14 7.24 9.43 19.06
N GLY A 15 6.17 9.01 18.37
CA GLY A 15 4.79 9.42 18.70
C GLY A 15 4.43 10.83 18.23
N VAL A 16 5.26 11.48 17.41
CA VAL A 16 4.99 12.80 16.84
C VAL A 16 4.86 12.72 15.32
N ILE A 17 3.84 13.39 14.80
CA ILE A 17 3.62 13.49 13.35
C ILE A 17 4.67 14.39 12.70
N LYS A 18 5.42 13.85 11.73
CA LYS A 18 6.46 14.61 11.01
C LYS A 18 6.04 15.12 9.63
N ALA A 19 4.95 14.60 9.06
CA ALA A 19 4.41 15.05 7.77
C ALA A 19 3.37 16.17 7.97
N ASP A 20 3.20 17.03 6.97
CA ASP A 20 2.27 18.18 7.07
C ASP A 20 0.82 17.76 7.32
N LYS A 21 0.42 16.63 6.72
CA LYS A 21 -0.90 16.02 6.89
C LYS A 21 -0.78 14.50 6.83
N VAL A 22 -1.34 13.81 7.82
CA VAL A 22 -1.41 12.34 7.90
C VAL A 22 -2.87 11.95 8.04
N ARG A 23 -3.30 10.92 7.30
CA ARG A 23 -4.67 10.41 7.38
C ARG A 23 -4.75 9.33 8.43
N ALA A 24 -5.53 9.56 9.48
CA ALA A 24 -5.93 8.53 10.43
C ALA A 24 -7.07 7.70 9.80
N ARG A 25 -6.90 6.39 9.72
CA ARG A 25 -7.82 5.48 9.02
C ARG A 25 -8.47 4.49 9.98
N ALA A 26 -9.63 3.98 9.58
CA ALA A 26 -10.39 2.98 10.34
C ALA A 26 -9.75 1.58 10.33
N GLY A 27 -8.71 1.38 9.52
CA GLY A 27 -7.98 0.13 9.41
C GLY A 27 -6.61 0.39 8.77
N CYS A 28 -5.72 -0.59 8.89
CA CYS A 28 -4.39 -0.58 8.30
C CYS A 28 -4.51 -0.73 6.76
N GLY A 29 -4.21 0.31 5.99
CA GLY A 29 -4.28 0.26 4.52
C GLY A 29 -5.07 1.41 3.91
N LEU A 30 -4.78 1.76 2.66
CA LEU A 30 -5.36 2.95 2.02
C LEU A 30 -6.83 2.76 1.59
N ASN A 31 -7.32 1.52 1.54
CA ASN A 31 -8.72 1.20 1.22
C ASN A 31 -9.68 1.41 2.40
N PHE A 32 -9.17 1.69 3.60
CA PHE A 32 -10.00 2.00 4.76
C PHE A 32 -10.38 3.48 4.79
N ASN A 33 -11.59 3.73 5.30
CA ASN A 33 -12.14 5.07 5.46
C ASN A 33 -11.21 5.93 6.33
N ILE A 34 -11.06 7.18 5.93
CA ILE A 34 -10.36 8.21 6.69
C ILE A 34 -11.29 8.65 7.83
N LEU A 35 -10.81 8.54 9.06
CA LEU A 35 -11.51 8.97 10.28
C LEU A 35 -11.12 10.39 10.69
N GLY A 36 -9.92 10.84 10.31
CA GLY A 36 -9.41 12.17 10.64
C GLY A 36 -8.12 12.49 9.91
N ILE A 37 -7.67 13.73 10.06
CA ILE A 37 -6.38 14.21 9.55
C ILE A 37 -5.60 14.75 10.74
N LEU A 38 -4.38 14.24 10.93
CA LEU A 38 -3.41 14.72 11.90
C LEU A 38 -2.41 15.64 11.19
N GLN A 39 -1.95 16.69 11.86
CA GLN A 39 -0.99 17.66 11.33
C GLN A 39 0.39 17.47 11.94
N ARG A 40 1.41 18.01 11.27
CA ARG A 40 2.79 18.04 11.75
C ARG A 40 2.86 18.60 13.19
N GLY A 41 3.55 17.89 14.06
CA GLY A 41 3.76 18.26 15.46
C GLY A 41 2.66 17.80 16.41
N GLU A 42 1.57 17.23 15.91
CA GLU A 42 0.59 16.57 16.78
C GLU A 42 1.20 15.32 17.41
N ALA A 43 0.95 15.15 18.71
CA ALA A 43 1.34 13.97 19.46
C ALA A 43 0.24 12.91 19.36
N VAL A 44 0.65 11.64 19.25
CA VAL A 44 -0.25 10.48 19.21
C VAL A 44 0.26 9.40 20.14
N ASP A 45 -0.66 8.72 20.81
CA ASP A 45 -0.32 7.55 21.61
C ASP A 45 -0.29 6.31 20.71
N ILE A 46 0.91 5.77 20.48
CA ILE A 46 1.10 4.52 19.74
C ILE A 46 0.76 3.36 20.67
N LEU A 47 -0.30 2.64 20.33
CA LEU A 47 -0.80 1.49 21.07
C LEU A 47 -0.18 0.17 20.61
N GLU A 48 0.14 0.06 19.31
CA GLU A 48 0.73 -1.14 18.70
C GLU A 48 1.38 -0.80 17.36
N GLU A 49 2.37 -1.61 16.95
CA GLU A 49 3.01 -1.55 15.64
C GLU A 49 2.87 -2.93 14.97
N ASP A 50 2.47 -2.95 13.69
CA ASP A 50 2.55 -4.16 12.87
C ASP A 50 2.75 -3.80 11.39
N GLY A 51 3.89 -4.26 10.84
CA GLY A 51 4.34 -3.91 9.51
C GLY A 51 4.55 -2.41 9.35
N ASP A 52 3.94 -1.83 8.31
CA ASP A 52 4.07 -0.41 7.98
C ASP A 52 3.02 0.47 8.69
N TRP A 53 2.20 -0.09 9.58
CA TRP A 53 1.10 0.59 10.24
C TRP A 53 1.24 0.65 11.76
N LEU A 54 0.93 1.81 12.31
CA LEU A 54 0.84 2.05 13.75
C LEU A 54 -0.63 2.17 14.14
N ARG A 55 -1.02 1.45 15.20
CA ARG A 55 -2.29 1.65 15.88
C ARG A 55 -2.14 2.78 16.87
N ILE A 56 -3.01 3.77 16.80
CA ILE A 56 -3.01 4.94 17.68
C ILE A 56 -4.37 5.15 18.34
N THR A 57 -4.38 5.92 19.43
CA THR A 57 -5.61 6.49 19.97
C THR A 57 -6.27 7.40 18.92
N PRO A 58 -7.61 7.40 18.81
CA PRO A 58 -8.28 8.31 17.88
C PRO A 58 -7.95 9.77 18.19
N PRO A 59 -7.65 10.59 17.16
CA PRO A 59 -7.47 12.02 17.33
C PRO A 59 -8.71 12.65 18.00
N GLU A 60 -8.50 13.68 18.80
CA GLU A 60 -9.59 14.44 19.41
C GLU A 60 -10.55 14.98 18.32
N GLY A 61 -11.86 14.83 18.53
CA GLY A 61 -12.87 15.21 17.52
C GLY A 61 -13.10 14.20 16.40
N SER A 62 -12.41 13.05 16.40
CA SER A 62 -12.69 11.94 15.48
C SER A 62 -14.07 11.36 15.78
N ALA A 63 -15.08 11.77 15.01
CA ALA A 63 -16.43 11.24 15.09
C ALA A 63 -16.68 10.31 13.90
N GLY A 64 -16.82 9.00 14.16
CA GLY A 64 -17.11 8.01 13.14
C GLY A 64 -18.00 6.89 13.67
N TRP A 65 -19.07 6.57 12.93
CA TRP A 65 -19.90 5.42 13.24
C TRP A 65 -19.23 4.18 12.66
N ILE A 66 -18.50 3.45 13.49
CA ILE A 66 -17.98 2.14 13.14
C ILE A 66 -19.04 1.11 13.52
N LYS A 67 -19.50 0.31 12.56
CA LYS A 67 -20.44 -0.77 12.85
C LYS A 67 -19.77 -1.72 13.86
N LYS A 68 -20.44 -2.00 14.99
CA LYS A 68 -19.90 -2.78 16.12
C LYS A 68 -19.23 -4.10 15.71
N ASP A 69 -19.72 -4.74 14.65
CA ASP A 69 -19.18 -5.98 14.10
C ASP A 69 -17.75 -5.80 13.55
N TYR A 70 -17.42 -4.62 13.00
CA TYR A 70 -16.09 -4.30 12.49
C TYR A 70 -15.07 -4.10 13.62
N LEU A 71 -15.50 -3.65 14.81
CA LEU A 71 -14.61 -3.54 15.98
C LEU A 71 -14.08 -4.89 16.47
N ARG A 72 -14.75 -6.01 16.13
CA ARG A 72 -14.33 -7.37 16.50
C ARG A 72 -13.59 -8.10 15.39
N GLN A 73 -13.62 -7.59 14.16
CA GLN A 73 -13.24 -8.33 12.96
C GLN A 73 -12.15 -7.68 12.13
N LEU A 74 -11.57 -6.55 12.53
CA LEU A 74 -10.38 -6.07 11.87
C LEU A 74 -9.20 -6.93 12.36
N PRO A 75 -8.72 -7.92 11.60
CA PRO A 75 -7.43 -8.50 11.91
C PRO A 75 -6.42 -7.36 11.85
N PHE A 76 -5.63 -7.29 12.90
CA PHE A 76 -4.41 -6.52 12.95
C PHE A 76 -3.29 -7.51 12.67
N PRO A 77 -2.51 -7.40 11.57
CA PRO A 77 -2.66 -6.53 10.39
C PRO A 77 -3.77 -7.04 9.44
N PRO A 78 -4.24 -6.23 8.48
CA PRO A 78 -5.17 -6.73 7.48
C PRO A 78 -4.43 -7.79 6.67
N PRO A 79 -5.10 -8.85 6.22
CA PRO A 79 -4.48 -9.78 5.28
C PRO A 79 -3.99 -8.97 4.09
N LYS A 80 -2.68 -8.99 3.85
CA LYS A 80 -2.08 -8.36 2.68
C LYS A 80 -2.83 -8.85 1.47
N LYS A 81 -3.29 -7.91 0.64
CA LYS A 81 -4.16 -8.26 -0.49
C LYS A 81 -3.31 -8.93 -1.56
N ARG A 82 -3.35 -10.25 -1.60
CA ARG A 82 -2.77 -11.04 -2.69
C ARG A 82 -3.59 -10.83 -3.95
N ILE A 83 -2.92 -10.50 -5.06
CA ILE A 83 -3.56 -10.27 -6.35
C ILE A 83 -2.86 -11.04 -7.47
N GLU A 84 -3.61 -11.28 -8.54
CA GLU A 84 -3.13 -11.78 -9.82
C GLU A 84 -3.33 -10.69 -10.88
N ALA A 85 -2.28 -10.36 -11.63
CA ALA A 85 -2.32 -9.35 -12.68
C ALA A 85 -1.64 -9.85 -13.96
N GLN A 86 -2.20 -9.52 -15.12
CA GLN A 86 -1.64 -9.88 -16.42
C GLN A 86 -1.21 -8.63 -17.19
N GLY A 87 -0.10 -8.73 -17.90
CA GLY A 87 0.43 -7.62 -18.70
C GLY A 87 1.78 -7.93 -19.31
N VAL A 88 2.46 -6.89 -19.77
CA VAL A 88 3.85 -6.97 -20.22
C VAL A 88 4.73 -6.29 -19.18
N ILE A 89 5.83 -6.91 -18.77
CA ILE A 89 6.81 -6.24 -17.91
C ILE A 89 7.65 -5.31 -18.77
N ASP A 90 7.87 -4.10 -18.29
CA ASP A 90 8.72 -3.11 -18.92
C ASP A 90 9.59 -2.43 -17.85
N ASP A 91 10.71 -1.84 -18.25
CA ASP A 91 11.60 -1.15 -17.32
C ASP A 91 11.02 0.22 -16.91
N LEU A 92 11.31 0.66 -15.68
CA LEU A 92 10.91 1.99 -15.21
C LEU A 92 11.78 3.12 -15.80
N GLY A 93 12.85 2.82 -16.55
CA GLY A 93 13.74 3.83 -17.12
C GLY A 93 14.43 4.70 -16.06
N LYS A 94 14.87 5.91 -16.46
CA LYS A 94 15.55 6.87 -15.59
C LYS A 94 14.55 7.71 -14.76
N ILE A 95 13.82 7.07 -13.85
CA ILE A 95 12.96 7.77 -12.87
C ILE A 95 13.73 7.95 -11.56
N VAL A 96 13.64 9.16 -10.98
CA VAL A 96 14.15 9.52 -9.65
C VAL A 96 13.04 9.29 -8.63
N ASN A 97 13.36 8.77 -7.43
CA ASN A 97 12.41 8.33 -6.39
C ASN A 97 11.55 7.11 -6.76
N ARG A 98 12.21 5.97 -7.01
CA ARG A 98 11.56 4.75 -7.50
C ARG A 98 10.84 3.97 -6.39
N GLN A 99 9.51 3.86 -6.50
CA GLN A 99 8.65 2.99 -5.68
C GLN A 99 8.61 1.52 -6.21
N GLY A 100 9.43 1.20 -7.22
CA GLY A 100 9.56 -0.13 -7.85
C GLY A 100 10.70 -0.14 -8.89
N THR A 101 11.13 -1.33 -9.34
CA THR A 101 12.21 -1.44 -10.34
C THR A 101 11.68 -1.60 -11.77
N HIS A 102 10.48 -2.17 -11.91
CA HIS A 102 9.82 -2.42 -13.19
C HIS A 102 8.36 -1.98 -13.15
N LYS A 103 7.68 -2.00 -14.29
CA LYS A 103 6.26 -1.69 -14.42
C LYS A 103 5.54 -2.79 -15.18
N LEU A 104 4.32 -3.11 -14.77
CA LEU A 104 3.41 -3.94 -15.56
C LEU A 104 2.54 -3.03 -16.41
N ILE A 105 2.55 -3.21 -17.72
CA ILE A 105 1.74 -2.44 -18.68
C ILE A 105 0.66 -3.28 -19.34
N GLU A 106 -0.45 -2.65 -19.73
CA GLU A 106 -1.49 -3.31 -20.52
C GLU A 106 -0.95 -3.87 -21.84
N ASN A 107 -1.39 -5.07 -22.18
CA ASN A 107 -1.14 -5.71 -23.47
C ASN A 107 -2.21 -5.31 -24.51
N LYS A 108 -2.45 -4.01 -24.71
CA LYS A 108 -3.35 -3.48 -25.77
C LYS A 108 -2.56 -2.63 -26.76
N ILE A 109 -2.91 -2.76 -28.05
CA ILE A 109 -2.17 -2.18 -29.19
C ILE A 109 -2.25 -0.64 -29.20
N ALA A 110 -3.39 -0.07 -28.79
CA ALA A 110 -3.67 1.36 -29.00
C ALA A 110 -3.09 2.31 -27.95
N ARG A 111 -2.79 1.85 -26.72
CA ARG A 111 -2.19 2.67 -25.65
C ARG A 111 -1.57 1.81 -24.55
N ARG A 112 -0.26 1.90 -24.37
CA ARG A 112 0.47 1.22 -23.27
C ARG A 112 0.24 1.97 -21.97
N LYS A 113 -0.78 1.57 -21.20
CA LYS A 113 -1.07 2.10 -19.86
C LYS A 113 -0.31 1.31 -18.80
N ILE A 114 0.33 1.99 -17.85
CA ILE A 114 0.89 1.36 -16.66
C ILE A 114 -0.26 0.92 -15.75
N LEU A 115 -0.24 -0.36 -15.37
CA LEU A 115 -1.19 -0.96 -14.43
C LEU A 115 -0.64 -0.92 -13.01
N TYR A 116 0.62 -1.35 -12.85
CA TYR A 116 1.27 -1.49 -11.55
C TYR A 116 2.75 -1.16 -11.67
N TYR A 117 3.33 -0.68 -10.58
CA TYR A 117 4.77 -0.78 -10.35
C TYR A 117 5.08 -2.13 -9.71
N LEU A 118 6.28 -2.64 -9.98
CA LEU A 118 6.73 -3.95 -9.55
C LEU A 118 7.99 -3.79 -8.70
N LYS A 119 7.95 -4.37 -7.51
CA LYS A 119 9.11 -4.65 -6.65
C LYS A 119 9.26 -6.17 -6.55
N SER A 120 10.47 -6.66 -6.36
CA SER A 120 10.70 -8.05 -5.95
C SER A 120 12.04 -8.17 -5.24
N ALA A 121 12.04 -8.86 -4.11
CA ALA A 121 13.28 -9.26 -3.44
C ALA A 121 13.85 -10.57 -4.00
N ASN A 122 12.99 -11.43 -4.57
CA ASN A 122 13.30 -12.82 -4.87
C ASN A 122 13.28 -13.16 -6.37
N ALA A 123 12.71 -12.29 -7.21
CA ALA A 123 12.65 -12.49 -8.65
C ALA A 123 13.43 -11.42 -9.40
N ASP A 124 14.31 -11.86 -10.29
CA ASP A 124 15.00 -11.00 -11.26
C ASP A 124 14.02 -10.60 -12.38
N LEU A 125 13.29 -9.50 -12.12
CA LEU A 125 12.26 -8.95 -13.02
C LEU A 125 12.82 -8.59 -14.41
N SER A 126 14.12 -8.30 -14.52
CA SER A 126 14.76 -7.93 -15.78
C SER A 126 14.74 -9.08 -16.80
N ARG A 127 14.69 -10.34 -16.33
CA ARG A 127 14.55 -11.53 -17.20
C ARG A 127 13.21 -11.65 -17.92
N TYR A 128 12.24 -10.83 -17.53
CA TYR A 128 10.87 -10.88 -18.03
C TYR A 128 10.47 -9.61 -18.76
N VAL A 129 11.39 -8.64 -18.91
CA VAL A 129 11.15 -7.42 -19.68
C VAL A 129 10.72 -7.77 -21.12
N TYR A 130 9.71 -7.06 -21.60
CA TYR A 130 8.99 -7.27 -22.86
C TYR A 130 8.22 -8.59 -22.98
N GLN A 131 8.18 -9.43 -21.95
CA GLN A 131 7.40 -10.67 -21.96
C GLN A 131 5.99 -10.43 -21.43
N LYS A 132 5.02 -11.10 -22.06
CA LYS A 132 3.67 -11.22 -21.52
C LYS A 132 3.73 -12.17 -20.33
N VAL A 133 3.27 -11.70 -19.19
CA VAL A 133 3.30 -12.46 -17.94
C VAL A 133 1.98 -12.33 -17.21
N ARG A 134 1.81 -13.29 -16.31
CA ARG A 134 0.90 -13.24 -15.20
C ARG A 134 1.73 -13.16 -13.92
N ILE A 135 1.44 -12.18 -13.09
CA ILE A 135 2.12 -11.90 -11.84
C ILE A 135 1.18 -12.25 -10.69
N ILE A 136 1.69 -12.94 -9.69
CA ILE A 136 1.04 -13.14 -8.41
C ILE A 136 1.91 -12.46 -7.34
N GLY A 137 1.29 -11.64 -6.50
CA GLY A 137 2.02 -10.93 -5.46
C GLY A 137 1.11 -10.19 -4.49
N GLU A 138 1.72 -9.53 -3.53
CA GLU A 138 1.03 -8.72 -2.54
C GLU A 138 0.91 -7.28 -3.06
N LEU A 139 -0.30 -6.73 -2.99
CA LEU A 139 -0.54 -5.34 -3.28
C LEU A 139 -0.02 -4.48 -2.12
N GLU A 140 0.92 -3.61 -2.44
CA GLU A 140 1.51 -2.59 -1.56
C GLU A 140 0.97 -1.23 -2.01
N ASP A 141 0.20 -0.60 -1.15
CA ASP A 141 -0.50 0.65 -1.46
C ASP A 141 0.28 1.80 -0.81
N LEU A 142 1.14 2.44 -1.60
CA LEU A 142 2.05 3.49 -1.18
C LEU A 142 1.44 4.85 -1.52
N GLU A 143 1.22 5.71 -0.51
CA GLU A 143 0.48 6.97 -0.70
C GLU A 143 1.09 7.89 -1.76
N ASP A 144 2.41 7.86 -1.94
CA ASP A 144 3.14 8.70 -2.90
C ASP A 144 3.43 7.99 -4.23
N SER A 145 2.91 6.78 -4.44
CA SER A 145 3.08 6.07 -5.69
C SER A 145 1.98 6.44 -6.69
N PRO A 146 2.33 6.90 -7.90
CA PRO A 146 1.33 7.22 -8.93
C PRO A 146 0.59 5.98 -9.47
N TYR A 147 1.09 4.78 -9.16
CA TYR A 147 0.47 3.50 -9.49
C TYR A 147 0.57 2.55 -8.30
N PRO A 148 -0.42 1.66 -8.09
CA PRO A 148 -0.30 0.61 -7.07
C PRO A 148 0.95 -0.24 -7.30
N VAL A 149 1.57 -0.68 -6.21
CA VAL A 149 2.80 -1.48 -6.26
C VAL A 149 2.46 -2.94 -5.97
N ILE A 150 3.05 -3.86 -6.73
CA ILE A 150 3.00 -5.29 -6.44
C ILE A 150 4.39 -5.71 -5.95
N ASN A 151 4.44 -6.27 -4.75
CA ASN A 151 5.57 -7.07 -4.32
C ASN A 151 5.43 -8.45 -4.95
N VAL A 152 6.23 -8.70 -5.98
CA VAL A 152 6.12 -9.88 -6.85
C VAL A 152 6.68 -11.10 -6.14
N GLU A 153 5.80 -12.09 -5.96
CA GLU A 153 6.16 -13.39 -5.41
C GLU A 153 6.35 -14.45 -6.50
N GLN A 154 5.50 -14.42 -7.54
CA GLN A 154 5.57 -15.37 -8.64
C GLN A 154 5.31 -14.69 -9.99
N ILE A 155 6.01 -15.17 -11.02
CA ILE A 155 5.88 -14.71 -12.40
C ILE A 155 5.69 -15.93 -13.30
N ILE A 156 4.59 -15.95 -14.05
CA ILE A 156 4.24 -17.03 -14.98
C ILE A 156 4.25 -16.43 -16.38
N ARG A 157 5.04 -17.00 -17.30
CA ARG A 157 5.05 -16.57 -18.70
C ARG A 157 3.74 -16.93 -19.37
N ALA A 158 3.19 -16.03 -20.17
CA ALA A 158 2.00 -16.34 -20.95
C ALA A 158 2.34 -17.46 -21.97
N GLY A 159 1.62 -18.59 -21.89
CA GLY A 159 1.83 -19.76 -22.76
C GLY A 159 2.61 -20.92 -22.13
N GLN A 160 3.01 -20.82 -20.85
CA GLN A 160 3.43 -21.96 -20.02
C GLN A 160 2.33 -22.37 -19.05
#